data_AF-A0A7V9TT82-F1
#
_entry.id   AF-A0A7V9TT82-F1
#
_cell.length_a   1.000
_cell.length_b   1.000
_cell.length_c   1.000
_cell.angle_alpha   90.00
_cell.angle_beta   90.00
_cell.angle_gamma   90.00
#
_symmetry.space_group_name_H-M   'P 1'
#
loop_
_entity.id
_entity.type
_entity.pdbx_description
1 polymer ?
#
loop_
_entity_poly.entity_id
_entity_poly.type
_entity_poly.pdbx_seq_one_letter_code
_entity_poly.pdbx_strand_id
1 'polypeptide(L)'
;LQVLSSRLVSPTQAPAVAVAALAHAELMTIAPFEGANGLVARALERLLLVARGVDPTSMTVPEAGHLALADSYRSALSAYAVGGAAGRNTWLSHAAAALAAGVAASPLR
;
A
#
# COMPACT_ATOMS: atom_id res chain seq x y z
N LEU A 1 13.84 -6.85 -6.52
CA LEU A 1 12.53 -6.93 -7.20
C LEU A 1 12.03 -8.35 -7.45
N GLN A 2 12.86 -9.27 -7.96
CA GLN A 2 12.44 -10.63 -8.36
C GLN A 2 11.73 -11.45 -7.26
N VAL A 3 12.17 -11.33 -5.99
CA VAL A 3 11.52 -11.98 -4.84
C VAL A 3 10.14 -11.38 -4.54
N LEU A 4 9.99 -10.06 -4.66
CA LEU A 4 8.71 -9.39 -4.44
C LEU A 4 7.72 -9.80 -5.53
N SER A 5 8.13 -9.76 -6.80
CA SER A 5 7.27 -10.16 -7.92
C SER A 5 6.83 -11.62 -7.82
N SER A 6 7.73 -12.56 -7.49
CA SER A 6 7.37 -13.97 -7.37
C SER A 6 6.36 -14.24 -6.26
N ARG A 7 6.48 -13.54 -5.11
CA ARG A 7 5.50 -13.60 -4.03
C ARG A 7 4.14 -13.04 -4.43
N LEU A 8 4.13 -11.91 -5.16
CA LEU A 8 2.89 -11.24 -5.56
C LEU A 8 2.06 -12.04 -6.58
N VAL A 9 2.71 -12.88 -7.40
CA VAL A 9 2.01 -13.77 -8.36
C VAL A 9 1.69 -15.15 -7.79
N SER A 10 2.23 -15.48 -6.61
CA SER A 10 1.92 -16.75 -5.94
C SER A 10 0.53 -16.71 -5.30
N PRO A 11 -0.22 -17.82 -5.27
CA PRO A 11 -1.48 -17.91 -4.54
C PRO A 11 -1.28 -17.60 -3.05
N THR A 12 -2.25 -16.90 -2.45
CA THR A 12 -2.26 -16.60 -1.01
C THR A 12 -3.70 -16.46 -0.52
N GLN A 13 -3.92 -16.82 0.75
CA GLN A 13 -5.18 -16.59 1.46
C GLN A 13 -5.16 -15.28 2.27
N ALA A 14 -4.07 -14.52 2.21
CA ALA A 14 -3.98 -13.23 2.88
C ALA A 14 -5.00 -12.23 2.30
N PRO A 15 -5.60 -11.34 3.11
CA PRO A 15 -6.50 -10.31 2.62
C PRO A 15 -5.84 -9.43 1.56
N ALA A 16 -6.56 -9.16 0.46
CA ALA A 16 -6.04 -8.40 -0.68
C ALA A 16 -5.52 -7.00 -0.28
N VAL A 17 -6.21 -6.31 0.64
CA VAL A 17 -5.78 -5.01 1.19
C VAL A 17 -4.44 -5.13 1.92
N ALA A 18 -4.23 -6.21 2.69
CA ALA A 18 -2.97 -6.45 3.37
C ALA A 18 -1.83 -6.75 2.38
N VAL A 19 -2.11 -7.50 1.31
CA VAL A 19 -1.14 -7.75 0.24
C VAL A 19 -0.73 -6.44 -0.44
N ALA A 20 -1.69 -5.58 -0.80
CA ALA A 20 -1.44 -4.28 -1.41
C ALA A 20 -0.61 -3.36 -0.50
N ALA A 21 -0.98 -3.27 0.79
CA ALA A 21 -0.25 -2.50 1.78
C ALA A 21 1.19 -2.99 1.94
N LEU A 22 1.40 -4.29 2.14
CA LEU A 22 2.75 -4.85 2.30
C LEU A 22 3.60 -4.63 1.04
N ALA A 23 3.02 -4.81 -0.15
CA ALA A 23 3.74 -4.57 -1.41
C ALA A 23 4.21 -3.11 -1.54
N HIS A 24 3.37 -2.15 -1.15
CA HIS A 24 3.73 -0.73 -1.10
C HIS A 24 4.93 -0.51 -0.17
N ALA A 25 4.86 -0.99 1.08
CA ALA A 25 5.93 -0.79 2.06
C ALA A 25 7.23 -1.50 1.68
N GLU A 26 7.16 -2.72 1.13
CA GLU A 26 8.32 -3.45 0.62
C GLU A 26 8.99 -2.67 -0.52
N LEU A 27 8.22 -2.14 -1.48
CA LEU A 27 8.78 -1.34 -2.56
C LEU A 27 9.43 -0.04 -2.05
N MET A 28 8.77 0.63 -1.09
CA MET A 28 9.32 1.82 -0.44
C MET A 28 10.60 1.54 0.34
N THR A 29 10.71 0.37 0.96
CA THR A 29 11.87 -0.02 1.78
C THR A 29 13.04 -0.48 0.90
N ILE A 30 12.77 -1.25 -0.16
CA ILE A 30 13.80 -1.72 -1.09
C ILE A 30 14.30 -0.58 -1.99
N ALA A 31 13.43 0.40 -2.28
CA ALA A 31 13.71 1.57 -3.13
C ALA A 31 14.51 1.23 -4.41
N PRO A 32 14.00 0.33 -5.28
CA PRO A 32 14.78 -0.27 -6.36
C PRO A 32 15.07 0.64 -7.55
N PHE A 33 14.41 1.80 -7.63
CA PHE A 33 14.60 2.77 -8.71
C PHE A 33 15.45 3.95 -8.24
N GLU A 34 16.20 4.57 -9.15
CA GLU A 34 16.98 5.79 -8.86
C GLU A 34 16.10 6.93 -8.33
N GLY A 35 14.84 7.00 -8.77
CA GLY A 35 13.87 7.98 -8.32
C GLY A 35 12.43 7.48 -8.37
N ALA A 36 11.50 8.29 -7.85
CA ALA A 36 10.05 8.06 -7.92
C ALA A 36 9.54 6.75 -7.28
N ASN A 37 10.29 6.10 -6.38
CA ASN A 37 9.85 4.89 -5.67
C ASN A 37 8.46 5.03 -5.02
N GLY A 38 8.16 6.19 -4.43
CA GLY A 38 6.84 6.47 -3.86
C GLY A 38 5.71 6.50 -4.89
N LEU A 39 5.96 7.00 -6.10
CA LEU A 39 5.00 6.97 -7.19
C LEU A 39 4.72 5.52 -7.60
N VAL A 40 5.78 4.73 -7.79
CA VAL A 40 5.65 3.32 -8.18
C VAL A 40 4.97 2.50 -7.08
N ALA A 41 5.23 2.80 -5.80
CA ALA A 41 4.61 2.10 -4.68
C ALA A 41 3.09 2.32 -4.63
N ARG A 42 2.65 3.58 -4.84
CA ARG A 42 1.23 3.92 -4.95
C ARG A 42 0.57 3.29 -6.18
N ALA A 43 1.25 3.30 -7.32
CA ALA A 43 0.76 2.63 -8.53
C ALA A 43 0.62 1.10 -8.33
N LEU A 44 1.59 0.46 -7.67
CA LEU A 44 1.56 -0.96 -7.34
C LEU A 44 0.41 -1.30 -6.40
N GLU A 45 0.20 -0.50 -5.35
CA GLU A 45 -0.92 -0.65 -4.43
C GLU A 45 -2.26 -0.60 -5.19
N ARG A 46 -2.47 0.44 -6.00
CA ARG A 46 -3.67 0.59 -6.83
C ARG A 46 -3.89 -0.60 -7.75
N LEU A 47 -2.83 -1.04 -8.44
CA LEU A 47 -2.88 -2.22 -9.31
C LEU A 47 -3.30 -3.47 -8.56
N LEU A 48 -2.78 -3.69 -7.34
CA LEU A 48 -3.13 -4.85 -6.52
C LEU A 48 -4.57 -4.78 -6.01
N LEU A 49 -5.07 -3.60 -5.64
CA LEU A 49 -6.47 -3.42 -5.26
C LEU A 49 -7.42 -3.76 -6.43
N VAL A 50 -7.07 -3.36 -7.65
CA VAL A 50 -7.83 -3.70 -8.87
C VAL A 50 -7.72 -5.21 -9.16
N ALA A 51 -6.50 -5.73 -9.30
CA ALA A 51 -6.23 -7.10 -9.73
C ALA A 51 -6.75 -8.17 -8.74
N ARG A 52 -6.88 -7.81 -7.47
CA ARG A 52 -7.40 -8.70 -6.41
C ARG A 52 -8.88 -8.43 -6.08
N GLY A 53 -9.56 -7.57 -6.85
CA GLY A 53 -11.01 -7.37 -6.77
C GLY A 53 -11.51 -6.48 -5.63
N VAL A 54 -10.63 -5.73 -4.95
CA VAL A 54 -11.02 -4.77 -3.90
C VAL A 54 -11.63 -3.51 -4.51
N ASP A 55 -11.03 -3.00 -5.58
CA ASP A 55 -11.50 -1.82 -6.32
C ASP A 55 -11.43 -2.11 -7.83
N PRO A 56 -12.29 -3.02 -8.35
CA PRO A 56 -12.20 -3.51 -9.72
C PRO A 56 -12.41 -2.42 -10.78
N THR A 57 -13.10 -1.34 -10.43
CA THR A 57 -13.34 -0.18 -11.31
C THR A 57 -12.29 0.92 -11.14
N SER A 58 -11.36 0.76 -10.19
CA SER A 58 -10.33 1.75 -9.88
C SER A 58 -10.92 3.13 -9.57
N MET A 59 -11.96 3.19 -8.74
CA MET A 59 -12.67 4.43 -8.38
C MET A 59 -12.27 4.98 -7.00
N THR A 60 -11.59 4.18 -6.18
CA THR A 60 -10.99 4.67 -4.94
C THR A 60 -9.73 5.48 -5.24
N VAL A 61 -9.34 6.39 -4.35
CA VAL A 61 -8.09 7.16 -4.49
C VAL A 61 -7.21 6.95 -3.25
N PRO A 62 -6.52 5.79 -3.12
CA PRO A 62 -5.62 5.51 -1.99
C PRO A 62 -4.57 6.60 -1.79
N GLU A 63 -4.11 7.23 -2.86
CA GLU A 63 -3.15 8.33 -2.83
C GLU A 63 -3.71 9.56 -2.09
N ALA A 64 -5.00 9.86 -2.26
CA ALA A 64 -5.66 10.93 -1.52
C ALA A 64 -5.78 10.59 -0.03
N GLY A 65 -6.01 9.31 0.29
CA GLY A 65 -6.02 8.83 1.67
C GLY A 65 -4.64 8.92 2.35
N HIS A 66 -3.58 8.49 1.66
CA HIS A 66 -2.20 8.66 2.15
C HIS A 66 -1.82 10.12 2.29
N LEU A 67 -2.26 10.98 1.36
CA LEU A 67 -2.04 12.42 1.45
C LEU A 67 -2.77 13.05 2.64
N ALA A 68 -4.02 12.66 2.88
CA ALA A 68 -4.79 13.13 4.04
C ALA A 68 -4.15 12.71 5.38
N LEU A 69 -3.40 11.60 5.39
CA LEU A 69 -2.72 11.04 6.56
C LEU A 69 -1.19 11.10 6.43
N ALA A 70 -0.64 12.14 5.78
CA ALA A 70 0.76 12.17 5.35
C ALA A 70 1.80 12.02 6.49
N ASP A 71 1.53 12.57 7.68
CA ASP A 71 2.43 12.43 8.83
C ASP A 71 2.47 10.98 9.33
N SER A 72 1.31 10.35 9.40
CA SER A 72 1.18 8.92 9.72
C SER A 72 1.81 8.05 8.63
N TYR A 73 1.71 8.44 7.35
CA TYR A 73 2.34 7.70 6.25
C TYR A 73 3.86 7.63 6.41
N ARG A 74 4.50 8.79 6.66
CA ARG A 74 5.96 8.85 6.83
C ARG A 74 6.42 8.11 8.07
N SER A 75 5.74 8.29 9.20
CA SER A 75 6.13 7.61 10.45
C SER A 75 5.90 6.10 10.38
N ALA A 76 4.81 5.65 9.76
CA ALA A 76 4.50 4.24 9.61
C ALA A 76 5.46 3.52 8.65
N LEU A 77 5.86 4.15 7.54
CA LEU A 77 6.91 3.60 6.66
C LEU A 77 8.26 3.55 7.37
N SER A 78 8.61 4.56 8.17
CA SER A 78 9.83 4.52 8.98
C SER A 78 9.79 3.36 9.98
N ALA A 79 8.65 3.14 10.63
CA ALA A 79 8.46 2.02 11.56
C ALA A 79 8.52 0.67 10.82
N TYR A 80 7.94 0.57 9.62
CA TYR A 80 8.03 -0.63 8.79
C TYR A 80 9.48 -0.97 8.43
N ALA A 81 10.28 0.04 8.03
CA ALA A 81 11.68 -0.13 7.66
C ALA A 81 12.57 -0.60 8.83
N VAL A 82 12.26 -0.19 10.06
CA VAL A 82 12.88 -0.73 11.29
C VAL A 82 12.54 -2.22 11.47
N GLY A 83 11.37 -2.65 11.01
CA GLY A 83 10.93 -4.04 10.99
C GLY A 83 10.18 -4.46 12.26
N GLY A 84 10.14 -5.77 12.49
CA GLY A 84 9.39 -6.37 13.60
C GLY A 84 7.87 -6.33 13.44
N ALA A 85 7.16 -6.97 14.37
CA ALA A 85 5.70 -7.02 14.34
C ALA A 85 5.06 -5.64 14.58
N ALA A 86 5.64 -4.83 15.47
CA ALA A 86 5.13 -3.50 15.77
C ALA A 86 5.19 -2.55 14.55
N GLY A 87 6.31 -2.54 13.81
CA GLY A 87 6.45 -1.74 12.60
C GLY A 87 5.46 -2.14 11.51
N ARG A 88 5.31 -3.46 11.28
CA ARG A 88 4.31 -3.99 10.34
C ARG A 88 2.87 -3.66 10.73
N ASN A 89 2.52 -3.78 12.01
CA ASN A 89 1.18 -3.44 12.50
C ASN A 89 0.89 -1.94 12.37
N THR A 90 1.89 -1.10 12.63
CA THR A 90 1.78 0.36 12.47
C THR A 90 1.48 0.70 11.00
N TRP A 91 2.23 0.10 10.07
CA TRP A 91 1.99 0.28 8.64
C TRP A 91 0.63 -0.24 8.17
N LEU A 92 0.25 -1.46 8.55
CA LEU A 92 -1.04 -2.04 8.17
C LEU A 92 -2.21 -1.20 8.71
N SER A 93 -2.09 -0.66 9.92
CA SER A 93 -3.10 0.24 10.50
C SER A 93 -3.19 1.55 9.73
N HIS A 94 -2.04 2.14 9.37
CA HIS A 94 -2.00 3.33 8.51
C HIS A 94 -2.65 3.06 7.15
N ALA A 95 -2.27 1.98 6.47
CA ALA A 95 -2.78 1.66 5.13
C ALA A 95 -4.29 1.41 5.13
N ALA A 96 -4.83 0.75 6.16
CA ALA A 96 -6.27 0.57 6.31
C ALA A 96 -7.00 1.92 6.49
N ALA A 97 -6.47 2.81 7.32
CA ALA A 97 -7.03 4.15 7.52
C ALA A 97 -6.94 5.01 6.25
N ALA A 98 -5.82 4.93 5.53
CA ALA A 98 -5.63 5.62 4.25
C ALA A 98 -6.60 5.11 3.19
N LEU A 99 -6.80 3.79 3.07
CA LEU A 99 -7.78 3.24 2.13
C LEU A 99 -9.19 3.73 2.47
N ALA A 100 -9.60 3.70 3.74
CA ALA A 100 -10.90 4.22 4.15
C ALA A 100 -11.08 5.70 3.82
N ALA A 101 -10.06 6.54 4.06
CA ALA A 101 -10.07 7.94 3.67
C ALA A 101 -10.13 8.13 2.14
N GLY A 102 -9.41 7.30 1.38
CA GLY A 102 -9.42 7.32 -0.08
C GLY A 102 -10.75 6.87 -0.70
N VAL A 103 -11.48 5.99 -0.03
CA VAL A 103 -12.87 5.63 -0.38
C VAL A 103 -13.81 6.80 -0.07
N ALA A 104 -13.69 7.43 1.10
CA ALA A 104 -14.54 8.56 1.50
C ALA A 104 -14.35 9.80 0.60
N ALA A 105 -13.17 9.96 0.00
CA ALA A 105 -12.88 10.99 -0.98
C ALA A 105 -13.36 10.64 -2.40
N SER A 106 -13.81 9.39 -2.64
CA SER A 106 -14.33 8.98 -3.94
C SER A 106 -15.59 9.78 -4.28
N PRO A 107 -15.78 10.19 -5.56
CA PRO A 107 -16.98 10.91 -5.99
C PRO A 107 -18.26 10.05 -5.96
N LEU A 108 -18.14 8.75 -5.69
CA LEU A 108 -19.27 7.84 -5.53
C LEU A 108 -19.90 8.03 -4.14
N ARG A 109 -21.14 8.53 -4.12
CA ARG A 109 -22.06 8.44 -2.98
C ARG A 109 -23.17 7.45 -3.29
#